data_AF-A0A0N5AVJ5-F1
#
_entry.id   AF-A0A0N5AVJ5-F1
#
_cell.length_a   1.000
_cell.length_b   1.000
_cell.length_c   1.000
_cell.angle_alpha   90.00
_cell.angle_beta   90.00
_cell.angle_gamma   90.00
#
_symmetry.space_group_name_H-M   'P 1'
#
loop_
_entity.id
_entity.type
_entity.pdbx_description
1 polymer ?
#
loop_
_entity_poly.entity_id
_entity_poly.type
_entity_poly.pdbx_seq_one_letter_code
_entity_poly.pdbx_strand_id
1 'polypeptide(L)'
;MQCVTSGLLGGSGDFIAQKFVEKKSWKEYDFIRTGRFTLLTGVYIAPILVGWFRVLERVRGSAKIVPLKRLIIDQTTFAPFFLGTILFTLRSLEGKRPSEAWTQVKQDYLPILKFNLAFWPPVQLFNFYLMPLNFRVIIVQLASLIWNTYVSFKTQKSVGDAVKSK
;
A
#
# COMPACT_ATOMS: atom_id res chain seq x y z
N MET A 1 8.74 -16.53 12.91
CA MET A 1 7.36 -16.86 12.49
C MET A 1 6.76 -15.78 11.59
N GLN A 2 6.52 -14.55 12.07
CA GLN A 2 5.79 -13.53 11.28
C GLN A 2 6.47 -13.13 9.95
N CYS A 3 7.79 -12.99 9.87
CA CYS A 3 8.49 -12.70 8.61
C CYS A 3 8.37 -13.82 7.58
N VAL A 4 8.36 -15.08 8.03
CA VAL A 4 8.17 -16.26 7.17
C VAL A 4 6.74 -16.29 6.64
N THR A 5 5.75 -16.03 7.51
CA THR A 5 4.33 -15.95 7.13
C THR A 5 4.08 -14.80 6.14
N SER A 6 4.65 -13.62 6.36
CA SER A 6 4.53 -12.48 5.45
C SER A 6 5.25 -12.69 4.12
N GLY A 7 6.42 -13.36 4.13
CA GLY A 7 7.10 -13.77 2.90
C GLY A 7 6.28 -14.75 2.09
N LEU A 8 5.73 -15.79 2.73
CA LEU A 8 4.85 -16.76 2.09
C LEU A 8 3.58 -16.11 1.55
N LEU A 9 2.99 -15.13 2.24
CA LEU A 9 1.84 -14.36 1.75
C LEU A 9 2.21 -13.52 0.53
N GLY A 10 3.38 -12.89 0.53
CA GLY A 10 3.90 -12.14 -0.63
C GLY A 10 4.14 -13.02 -1.85
N GLY A 11 4.77 -14.19 -1.66
CA GLY A 11 4.98 -15.18 -2.70
C GLY A 11 3.68 -15.78 -3.24
N SER A 12 2.76 -16.14 -2.34
CA SER A 12 1.44 -16.66 -2.72
C SER A 12 0.63 -15.61 -3.49
N GLY A 13 0.72 -14.34 -3.10
CA GLY A 13 0.06 -13.23 -3.79
C GLY A 13 0.56 -13.04 -5.22
N ASP A 14 1.88 -13.12 -5.45
CA ASP A 14 2.45 -13.04 -6.79
C ASP A 14 2.16 -14.29 -7.63
N PHE A 15 2.19 -15.49 -7.03
CA PHE A 15 1.77 -16.73 -7.71
C PHE A 15 0.34 -16.61 -8.25
N ILE A 16 -0.57 -16.11 -7.43
CA ILE A 16 -1.97 -15.92 -7.81
C ILE A 16 -2.09 -14.86 -8.91
N ALA A 17 -1.37 -13.74 -8.80
CA ALA A 17 -1.37 -12.71 -9.84
C ALA A 17 -0.93 -13.26 -11.19
N GLN A 18 0.16 -14.04 -11.22
CA GLN A 18 0.67 -14.62 -12.46
C GLN A 18 -0.26 -15.68 -13.04
N LYS A 19 -0.88 -16.51 -12.20
CA LYS A 19 -1.76 -17.60 -12.67
C LYS A 19 -3.18 -17.18 -13.01
N PHE A 20 -3.80 -16.32 -12.21
CA PHE A 20 -5.24 -16.04 -12.30
C PHE A 20 -5.56 -14.68 -12.93
N VAL A 21 -4.65 -13.70 -12.83
CA VAL A 21 -4.84 -12.36 -13.42
C VAL A 21 -4.14 -12.28 -14.77
N GLU A 22 -2.86 -12.63 -14.82
CA GLU A 22 -2.06 -12.61 -16.05
C GLU A 22 -2.27 -13.87 -16.90
N LYS A 23 -3.00 -14.87 -16.38
CA LYS A 23 -3.33 -16.15 -17.05
C LYS A 23 -2.11 -16.88 -17.65
N LYS A 24 -0.94 -16.73 -17.05
CA LYS A 24 0.30 -17.33 -17.55
C LYS A 24 0.26 -18.86 -17.50
N SER A 25 0.67 -19.50 -18.59
CA SER A 25 0.90 -20.95 -18.59
C SER A 25 2.07 -21.32 -17.66
N TRP A 26 2.22 -22.60 -17.33
CA TRP A 26 3.32 -23.06 -16.46
C TRP A 26 4.71 -22.80 -17.05
N LYS A 27 4.82 -22.66 -18.38
CA LYS A 27 6.07 -22.35 -19.07
C LYS A 27 6.43 -20.86 -19.03
N GLU A 28 5.44 -20.00 -18.81
CA GLU A 28 5.60 -18.54 -18.77
C GLU A 28 5.66 -17.98 -17.34
N TYR A 29 5.51 -18.87 -16.35
CA TYR A 29 5.51 -18.50 -14.94
C TYR A 29 6.89 -18.02 -14.49
N ASP A 30 6.95 -16.81 -13.95
CA ASP A 30 8.19 -16.17 -13.51
C ASP A 30 8.42 -16.44 -12.02
N PHE A 31 9.17 -17.52 -11.75
CA PHE A 31 9.57 -17.91 -10.40
C PHE A 31 10.50 -16.88 -9.73
N ILE A 32 11.30 -16.14 -10.50
CA ILE A 32 12.21 -15.13 -9.96
C ILE A 32 11.40 -13.94 -9.43
N ARG A 33 10.36 -13.51 -10.14
CA ARG A 33 9.43 -12.49 -9.67
C ARG A 33 8.74 -12.91 -8.38
N THR A 34 8.28 -14.14 -8.27
CA THR A 34 7.66 -14.66 -7.05
C THR A 34 8.64 -14.70 -5.88
N GLY A 35 9.89 -15.10 -6.12
CA GLY A 35 10.96 -15.05 -5.13
C GLY A 35 11.27 -13.62 -4.67
N ARG A 36 11.31 -12.66 -5.59
CA ARG A 36 11.49 -11.23 -5.27
C ARG A 36 10.37 -10.72 -4.37
N PHE A 37 9.10 -10.96 -4.72
CA PHE A 37 7.96 -10.57 -3.88
C PHE A 37 7.99 -11.26 -2.51
N THR A 38 8.34 -12.54 -2.45
CA THR A 38 8.50 -13.28 -1.18
C THR A 38 9.54 -12.60 -0.28
N LEU A 39 10.71 -12.27 -0.82
CA LEU A 39 11.79 -11.62 -0.08
C LEU A 39 11.46 -10.18 0.32
N LEU A 40 10.88 -9.39 -0.59
CA LEU A 40 10.48 -8.01 -0.33
C LEU A 40 9.45 -7.95 0.81
N THR A 41 8.47 -8.86 0.76
CA THR A 41 7.39 -8.88 1.75
C THR A 41 7.88 -9.43 3.09
N GLY A 42 8.67 -10.49 3.09
CA GLY A 42 9.14 -11.16 4.30
C GLY A 42 10.31 -10.46 5.01
N VAL A 43 11.25 -9.88 4.26
CA VAL A 43 12.50 -9.33 4.81
C VAL A 43 12.42 -7.81 4.97
N TYR A 44 11.70 -7.10 4.10
CA TYR A 44 11.67 -5.63 4.13
C TYR A 44 10.38 -5.09 4.75
N ILE A 45 9.23 -5.52 4.23
CA ILE A 45 7.93 -4.98 4.67
C ILE A 45 7.52 -5.53 6.04
N ALA A 46 7.71 -6.84 6.27
CA ALA A 46 7.27 -7.46 7.51
C ALA A 46 7.93 -6.89 8.78
N PRO A 47 9.27 -6.67 8.84
CA PRO A 47 9.88 -6.12 10.05
C PRO A 47 9.42 -4.70 10.38
N ILE A 48 9.18 -3.88 9.35
CA ILE A 48 8.69 -2.50 9.48
C ILE A 48 7.27 -2.51 10.06
N LEU A 49 6.38 -3.34 9.49
CA LEU A 49 5.01 -3.50 9.99
C LEU A 49 4.98 -4.07 11.41
N VAL A 50 5.81 -5.07 11.71
CA VAL A 50 5.89 -5.65 13.06
C VAL A 50 6.39 -4.62 14.08
N GLY A 51 7.38 -3.81 13.71
CA GLY A 51 7.85 -2.69 14.53
C GLY A 51 6.74 -1.68 14.81
N TRP A 52 5.98 -1.31 13.77
CA TRP A 52 4.87 -0.37 13.88
C TRP A 52 3.70 -0.92 14.71
N PHE A 53 3.32 -2.19 14.52
CA PHE A 53 2.27 -2.83 15.32
C PHE A 53 2.66 -2.92 16.80
N ARG A 54 3.93 -3.16 17.12
CA ARG A 54 4.42 -3.10 18.52
C ARG A 54 4.29 -1.71 19.14
N VAL A 55 4.41 -0.64 18.34
CA VAL A 55 4.13 0.72 18.81
C VAL A 55 2.64 0.91 19.06
N LEU A 56 1.78 0.44 18.16
CA LEU A 56 0.32 0.47 18.30
C LEU A 56 -0.18 -0.38 19.49
N GLU A 57 0.53 -1.45 19.85
CA GLU A 57 0.20 -2.27 21.03
C GLU A 57 0.40 -1.54 22.35
N ARG A 58 1.26 -0.51 22.39
CA ARG A 58 1.45 0.34 23.59
C ARG A 58 0.25 1.24 23.88
N VAL A 59 -0.69 1.36 22.95
CA VAL A 59 -1.94 2.10 23.13
C VAL A 59 -2.84 1.35 24.12
N ARG A 60 -3.00 1.91 25.31
CA ARG A 60 -3.82 1.36 26.39
C ARG A 60 -5.27 1.88 26.35
N GLY A 61 -6.21 1.05 26.78
CA GLY A 61 -7.64 1.40 26.87
C GLY A 61 -8.53 0.18 27.05
N SER A 62 -9.85 0.38 27.03
CA SER A 62 -10.81 -0.73 27.09
C SER A 62 -10.81 -1.54 25.80
N ALA A 63 -11.06 -2.86 25.91
CA ALA A 63 -11.06 -3.80 24.78
C ALA A 63 -12.01 -3.38 23.62
N LYS A 64 -13.05 -2.60 23.93
CA LYS A 64 -14.00 -2.09 22.93
C LYS A 64 -13.48 -0.85 22.16
N ILE A 65 -12.61 -0.05 22.78
CA ILE A 65 -12.16 1.24 22.23
C ILE A 65 -10.74 1.15 21.65
N VAL A 66 -9.92 0.23 22.16
CA VAL A 66 -8.52 0.04 21.74
C VAL A 66 -8.36 -0.21 20.24
N PRO A 67 -9.16 -1.08 19.57
CA PRO A 67 -9.04 -1.28 18.13
C PRO A 67 -9.30 -0.01 17.32
N LEU A 68 -10.32 0.75 17.71
CA LEU A 68 -10.66 2.03 17.07
C LEU A 68 -9.57 3.09 17.30
N LYS A 69 -9.02 3.18 18.51
CA LYS A 69 -7.89 4.07 18.81
C LYS A 69 -6.65 3.71 18.01
N ARG A 70 -6.31 2.43 17.90
CA ARG A 70 -5.18 1.95 17.09
C ARG A 70 -5.37 2.29 15.61
N LEU A 71 -6.57 2.08 15.08
CA LEU A 71 -6.92 2.44 13.70
C LEU A 71 -6.78 3.95 13.46
N ILE A 72 -7.29 4.78 14.38
CA ILE A 72 -7.17 6.24 14.29
C ILE A 72 -5.69 6.65 14.33
N ILE A 73 -4.88 6.11 15.25
CA ILE A 73 -3.46 6.42 15.34
C ILE A 73 -2.72 6.01 14.05
N ASP A 74 -2.95 4.79 13.57
CA ASP A 74 -2.35 4.28 12.33
C ASP A 74 -2.67 5.19 11.13
N GLN A 75 -3.94 5.54 10.97
CA GLN A 75 -4.42 6.35 9.86
C GLN A 75 -4.07 7.84 9.97
N THR A 76 -3.81 8.36 11.18
CA THR A 76 -3.47 9.77 11.41
C THR A 76 -1.96 10.03 11.50
N THR A 77 -1.15 9.02 11.80
CA THR A 77 0.31 9.19 11.96
C THR A 77 1.09 8.44 10.89
N PHE A 78 0.93 7.13 10.79
CA PHE A 78 1.76 6.31 9.91
C PHE A 78 1.33 6.41 8.45
N ALA A 79 0.04 6.26 8.17
CA ALA A 79 -0.48 6.37 6.81
C ALA A 79 -0.10 7.70 6.12
N PRO A 80 -0.23 8.89 6.74
CA PRO A 80 0.19 10.14 6.12
C PRO A 80 1.70 10.24 5.87
N PHE A 81 2.54 9.84 6.83
CA PHE A 81 3.99 9.84 6.63
C PHE A 81 4.44 8.85 5.55
N PHE A 82 3.86 7.65 5.54
CA PHE A 82 4.16 6.61 4.57
C PHE A 82 3.68 6.99 3.16
N LEU A 83 2.50 7.61 3.06
CA LEU A 83 1.98 8.13 1.79
C LEU A 83 2.85 9.28 1.26
N GLY A 84 3.28 10.20 2.13
CA GLY A 84 4.13 11.32 1.75
C GLY A 84 5.49 10.88 1.21
N THR A 85 6.10 9.87 1.85
CA THR A 85 7.37 9.29 1.39
C THR A 85 7.20 8.55 0.06
N ILE A 86 6.16 7.74 -0.11
CA ILE A 86 5.86 7.09 -1.39
C ILE A 86 5.68 8.11 -2.52
N LEU A 87 4.87 9.15 -2.30
CA LEU A 87 4.61 10.16 -3.33
C LEU A 87 5.88 10.93 -3.68
N PHE A 88 6.68 11.33 -2.69
CA PHE A 88 7.96 12.00 -2.93
C PHE A 88 8.93 11.11 -3.73
N THR A 89 9.11 9.85 -3.32
CA THR A 89 9.96 8.89 -4.04
C THR A 89 9.47 8.69 -5.47
N LEU A 90 8.16 8.56 -5.69
CA LEU A 90 7.57 8.43 -7.02
C LEU A 90 7.92 9.62 -7.92
N ARG A 91 7.77 10.86 -7.41
CA ARG A 91 8.10 12.08 -8.17
C ARG A 91 9.59 12.26 -8.43
N SER A 92 10.44 11.81 -7.51
CA SER A 92 11.89 11.80 -7.74
C SER A 92 12.28 10.79 -8.82
N LEU A 93 11.64 9.62 -8.86
CA LEU A 93 11.87 8.61 -9.90
C LEU A 93 11.38 9.04 -11.29
N GLU A 94 10.40 9.94 -11.37
CA GLU A 94 9.97 10.59 -12.62
C GLU A 94 10.99 11.60 -13.17
N GLY A 95 12.16 11.76 -12.54
CA GLY A 95 13.24 12.63 -13.01
C GLY A 95 13.03 14.12 -12.73
N LYS A 96 12.04 14.49 -11.92
CA LYS A 96 11.78 15.88 -11.54
C LYS A 96 12.80 16.38 -10.53
N ARG A 97 13.10 17.69 -10.58
CA ARG A 97 13.94 18.32 -9.56
C ARG A 97 13.28 18.19 -8.17
N PRO A 98 14.05 17.99 -7.09
CA PRO A 98 13.49 17.79 -5.75
C PRO A 98 12.54 18.91 -5.28
N SER A 99 12.80 20.16 -5.68
CA SER A 99 11.95 21.31 -5.39
C SER A 99 10.59 21.28 -6.11
N GLU A 100 10.58 20.81 -7.36
CA GLU A 100 9.36 20.65 -8.17
C GLU A 100 8.56 19.43 -7.69
N ALA A 101 9.25 18.33 -7.36
CA ALA A 101 8.65 17.16 -6.74
C ALA A 101 7.94 17.52 -5.43
N TRP A 102 8.59 18.30 -4.56
CA TRP A 102 8.01 18.75 -3.30
C TRP A 102 6.76 19.62 -3.48
N THR A 103 6.79 20.54 -4.45
CA THR A 103 5.66 21.43 -4.75
C THR A 103 4.44 20.64 -5.23
N GLN A 104 4.64 19.68 -6.13
CA GLN A 104 3.54 18.87 -6.63
C GLN A 104 3.02 17.87 -5.57
N VAL A 105 3.92 17.31 -4.74
CA VAL A 105 3.50 16.50 -3.59
C VAL A 105 2.59 17.32 -2.68
N LYS A 106 2.93 18.56 -2.33
CA LYS A 106 2.04 19.41 -1.50
C LYS A 106 0.65 19.60 -2.10
N GLN A 107 0.55 19.75 -3.42
CA GLN A 107 -0.73 19.93 -4.12
C GLN A 107 -1.57 18.64 -4.12
N ASP A 108 -0.93 17.50 -4.35
CA ASP A 108 -1.62 16.22 -4.54
C ASP A 108 -1.83 15.46 -3.23
N TYR A 109 -1.05 15.79 -2.19
CA TYR A 109 -1.01 15.07 -0.93
C TYR A 109 -2.35 15.05 -0.21
N LEU A 110 -3.00 16.21 -0.02
CA LEU A 110 -4.29 16.26 0.67
C LEU A 110 -5.43 15.53 -0.07
N PRO A 111 -5.61 15.70 -1.39
CA PRO A 111 -6.56 14.92 -2.16
C PRO A 111 -6.32 13.41 -2.07
N ILE A 112 -5.06 12.98 -2.21
CA ILE A 112 -4.70 11.56 -2.16
C ILE A 112 -4.88 11.03 -0.74
N LEU A 113 -4.48 11.77 0.29
CA LEU A 113 -4.67 11.36 1.68
C LEU A 113 -6.14 11.18 2.03
N LYS A 114 -7.02 12.10 1.59
CA LYS A 114 -8.47 11.96 1.79
C LYS A 114 -9.01 10.71 1.11
N PHE A 115 -8.60 10.43 -0.12
CA PHE A 115 -8.98 9.20 -0.81
C PHE A 115 -8.44 7.98 -0.06
N ASN A 116 -7.22 8.03 0.50
CA ASN A 116 -6.58 6.92 1.24
C ASN A 116 -7.41 6.54 2.46
N LEU A 117 -7.81 7.55 3.23
CA LEU A 117 -8.61 7.41 4.42
C LEU A 117 -10.06 7.00 4.12
N ALA A 118 -10.58 7.26 2.92
CA ALA A 118 -11.91 6.83 2.51
C ALA A 118 -11.92 5.43 1.87
N PHE A 119 -10.87 5.07 1.15
CA PHE A 119 -10.80 3.84 0.35
C PHE A 119 -10.34 2.64 1.17
N TRP A 120 -9.30 2.80 2.00
CA TRP A 120 -8.71 1.66 2.70
C TRP A 120 -9.55 1.11 3.85
N PRO A 121 -10.23 1.92 4.70
CA PRO A 121 -11.02 1.36 5.79
C PRO A 121 -12.18 0.45 5.32
N PRO A 122 -12.99 0.80 4.31
CA PRO A 122 -14.00 -0.10 3.77
C PRO A 122 -13.40 -1.37 3.14
N VAL A 123 -12.30 -1.23 2.40
CA VAL A 123 -11.58 -2.38 1.82
C VAL A 123 -11.09 -3.32 2.91
N GLN A 124 -10.47 -2.79 3.97
CA GLN A 124 -9.98 -3.58 5.10
C GLN A 124 -11.13 -4.21 5.88
N LEU A 125 -12.24 -3.51 6.09
CA LEU A 125 -13.44 -4.08 6.71
C LEU A 125 -14.01 -5.23 5.88
N PHE A 126 -14.20 -5.04 4.58
CA PHE A 126 -14.64 -6.11 3.68
C PHE A 126 -13.67 -7.30 3.72
N ASN A 127 -12.37 -7.02 3.67
CA ASN A 127 -11.33 -8.01 3.72
C ASN A 127 -11.33 -8.85 5.01
N PHE A 128 -11.55 -8.23 6.16
CA PHE A 128 -11.55 -8.93 7.45
C PHE A 128 -12.86 -9.67 7.74
N TYR A 129 -14.00 -9.14 7.31
CA TYR A 129 -15.33 -9.71 7.61
C TYR A 129 -15.80 -10.74 6.59
N LEU A 130 -15.58 -10.52 5.29
CA LEU A 130 -16.19 -11.33 4.24
C LEU A 130 -15.23 -12.33 3.61
N MET A 131 -13.92 -12.05 3.66
CA MET A 131 -12.94 -12.87 2.93
C MET A 131 -12.27 -13.91 3.84
N PRO A 132 -12.29 -15.20 3.44
CA PRO A 132 -11.47 -16.23 4.06
C PRO A 132 -9.99 -15.86 3.96
N LEU A 133 -9.19 -16.25 4.96
CA LEU A 133 -7.77 -15.87 5.10
C LEU A 133 -6.97 -15.97 3.78
N ASN A 134 -7.25 -17.00 2.98
CA ASN A 134 -6.58 -17.31 1.71
C ASN A 134 -6.85 -16.30 0.59
N PHE A 135 -8.02 -15.64 0.60
CA PHE A 135 -8.41 -14.66 -0.44
C PHE A 135 -8.15 -13.21 -0.01
N ARG A 136 -7.77 -12.99 1.25
CA ARG A 136 -7.58 -11.64 1.79
C ARG A 136 -6.49 -10.86 1.07
N VAL A 137 -5.40 -11.54 0.75
CA VAL A 137 -4.29 -10.95 -0.02
C VAL A 137 -4.77 -10.54 -1.41
N ILE A 138 -5.58 -11.37 -2.08
CA ILE A 138 -6.05 -11.09 -3.45
C ILE A 138 -6.89 -9.82 -3.49
N ILE A 139 -7.84 -9.66 -2.57
CA ILE A 139 -8.68 -8.46 -2.50
C ILE A 139 -7.85 -7.22 -2.17
N VAL A 140 -6.89 -7.33 -1.26
CA VAL A 140 -5.95 -6.23 -0.98
C VAL A 140 -5.14 -5.86 -2.21
N GLN A 141 -4.68 -6.83 -3.00
CA GLN A 141 -3.93 -6.57 -4.23
C GLN A 141 -4.80 -5.94 -5.33
N LEU A 142 -6.06 -6.39 -5.50
CA LEU A 142 -7.01 -5.78 -6.43
C LEU A 142 -7.37 -4.34 -6.00
N ALA A 143 -7.61 -4.12 -4.71
CA ALA A 143 -7.83 -2.79 -4.16
C ALA A 143 -6.58 -1.90 -4.33
N SER A 144 -5.38 -2.46 -4.16
CA SER A 144 -4.10 -1.77 -4.40
C SER A 144 -3.97 -1.33 -5.86
N LEU A 145 -4.44 -2.14 -6.81
CA LEU A 145 -4.46 -1.77 -8.23
C LEU A 145 -5.37 -0.56 -8.49
N ILE A 146 -6.58 -0.56 -7.93
CA ILE A 146 -7.53 0.56 -8.04
C ILE A 146 -6.95 1.82 -7.38
N TRP A 147 -6.35 1.65 -6.19
CA TRP A 147 -5.66 2.70 -5.45
C TRP A 147 -4.55 3.34 -6.27
N ASN A 148 -3.62 2.53 -6.80
CA ASN A 148 -2.49 2.99 -7.60
C ASN A 148 -2.96 3.69 -8.88
N THR A 149 -3.99 3.16 -9.53
CA THR A 149 -4.58 3.79 -10.73
C THR A 149 -5.11 5.18 -10.42
N TYR A 150 -5.82 5.37 -9.30
CA TYR A 150 -6.30 6.68 -8.87
C TYR A 150 -5.15 7.65 -8.58
N VAL A 151 -4.14 7.19 -7.84
CA VAL A 151 -2.95 7.99 -7.51
C VAL A 151 -2.22 8.43 -8.77
N SER A 152 -2.02 7.53 -9.74
CA SER A 152 -1.43 7.86 -11.04
C SER A 152 -2.26 8.87 -11.82
N PHE A 153 -3.59 8.70 -11.88
CA PHE A 153 -4.47 9.64 -12.58
C PHE A 153 -4.41 11.04 -11.96
N LYS A 154 -4.50 11.15 -10.63
CA LYS A 154 -4.41 12.44 -9.93
C LYS A 154 -3.06 13.10 -10.10
N THR A 155 -2.00 12.31 -10.00
CA THR A 155 -0.62 12.75 -10.21
C THR A 155 -0.42 13.28 -11.63
N GLN A 156 -0.87 12.56 -12.67
CA GLN A 156 -0.69 12.99 -14.06
C GLN A 156 -1.52 14.22 -14.42
N LYS A 157 -2.75 14.34 -13.90
CA LYS A 157 -3.57 15.55 -14.08
C LYS A 157 -2.88 16.78 -13.49
N SER A 158 -2.32 16.66 -12.29
CA SER A 158 -1.56 17.72 -11.62
C SER A 158 -0.34 18.17 -12.46
N VAL A 159 0.37 17.21 -13.07
CA VAL A 159 1.46 17.52 -14.01
C VAL A 159 0.96 18.25 -15.25
N GLY A 160 -0.15 17.81 -15.86
CA GLY A 160 -0.72 18.45 -17.04
C GLY A 160 -1.19 19.88 -16.79
N ASP A 161 -1.79 20.14 -15.63
CA ASP A 161 -2.23 21.48 -15.21
C ASP A 161 -1.03 22.41 -14.92
N ALA A 162 0.06 21.88 -14.36
CA ALA A 162 1.29 22.63 -14.13
C ALA A 162 2.04 22.98 -15.44
N VAL A 163 1.98 22.12 -16.46
CA VAL A 163 2.58 22.40 -17.78
C VAL A 163 1.78 23.45 -18.57
N LYS A 164 0.45 23.47 -18.43
CA LYS A 164 -0.41 24.50 -19.07
C LYS A 164 -0.33 25.89 -18.43
N SER A 165 0.16 25.97 -17.19
CA SER A 165 0.32 27.21 -16.42
C SER A 165 1.67 27.92 -16.66
N LYS A 166 2.56 27.32 -17.46
CA LYS A 166 3.86 27.89 -17.86
C LYS A 166 3.80 28.36 -19.30
#